data_AF-A0A954RR25-F1
#
_entry.id   AF-A0A954RR25-F1
#
_cell.length_a   1.000
_cell.length_b   1.000
_cell.length_c   1.000
_cell.angle_alpha   90.00
_cell.angle_beta   90.00
_cell.angle_gamma   90.00
#
_symmetry.space_group_name_H-M   'P 1'
#
loop_
_entity.id
_entity.type
_entity.pdbx_description
1 polymer ?
#
loop_
_entity_poly.entity_id
_entity_poly.type
_entity_poly.pdbx_seq_one_letter_code
_entity_poly.pdbx_strand_id
1 'polypeptide(L)'
;LISAEVSLLNMVCPGKGAELPAGFAENHSKDAAGSDDRAQFATKQEYLELFEKVRSATKAALAELSAADLDQPGPEQFRNMFPTVGHLFVLISTHGMMHAGQFVPLRRALSKPVLI
;
A
#
# COMPACT_ATOMS: atom_id res chain seq x y z
N LEU A 1 -2.65 3.62 -0.34
CA LEU A 1 -2.02 2.48 -1.05
C LEU A 1 -0.53 2.32 -0.74
N ILE A 2 0.37 3.09 -1.39
CA ILE A 2 1.85 2.87 -1.32
C ILE A 2 2.39 2.91 0.12
N SER A 3 2.08 3.97 0.88
CA SER A 3 2.54 4.10 2.27
C SER A 3 1.97 3.00 3.18
N ALA A 4 0.69 2.65 3.00
CA ALA A 4 0.04 1.59 3.75
C ALA A 4 0.70 0.23 3.51
N GLU A 5 1.10 -0.06 2.28
CA GLU A 5 1.80 -1.30 1.93
C GLU A 5 3.16 -1.42 2.62
N VAL A 6 3.97 -0.34 2.63
CA VAL A 6 5.23 -0.30 3.39
C VAL A 6 4.98 -0.53 4.87
N SER A 7 3.97 0.14 5.44
CA SER A 7 3.61 0.00 6.85
C SER A 7 3.20 -1.43 7.20
N LEU A 8 2.30 -2.03 6.42
CA LEU A 8 1.83 -3.40 6.61
C LEU A 8 2.96 -4.42 6.47
N LEU A 9 3.85 -4.26 5.48
CA LEU A 9 4.99 -5.13 5.31
C LEU A 9 5.92 -5.06 6.53
N ASN A 10 6.22 -3.86 7.03
CA ASN A 10 7.07 -3.69 8.20
C ASN A 10 6.47 -4.26 9.50
N MET A 11 5.15 -4.46 9.57
CA MET A 11 4.53 -5.11 10.73
C MET A 11 4.79 -6.61 10.78
N VAL A 12 5.01 -7.26 9.63
CA VAL A 12 5.24 -8.72 9.54
C VAL A 12 6.67 -9.08 9.15
N CYS A 13 7.38 -8.16 8.50
CA CYS A 13 8.77 -8.28 8.09
C CYS A 13 9.49 -6.95 8.40
N PRO A 14 9.83 -6.67 9.68
CA PRO A 14 10.42 -5.41 10.08
C PRO A 14 11.68 -5.06 9.27
N GLY A 15 11.73 -3.84 8.74
CA GLY A 15 12.87 -3.33 7.96
C GLY A 15 12.90 -3.78 6.50
N LYS A 16 11.93 -4.59 6.04
CA LYS A 16 11.83 -5.01 4.63
C LYS A 16 10.99 -4.05 3.78
N GLY A 17 10.29 -3.10 4.39
CA GLY A 17 9.58 -2.04 3.68
C GLY A 17 10.52 -1.14 2.88
N ALA A 18 10.14 -0.81 1.64
CA ALA A 18 10.90 0.14 0.85
C ALA A 18 10.84 1.56 1.46
N GLU A 19 11.96 2.28 1.37
CA GLU A 19 12.03 3.68 1.78
C GLU A 19 11.15 4.56 0.86
N LEU A 20 10.36 5.41 1.49
CA LEU A 20 9.49 6.38 0.84
C LEU A 20 10.17 7.75 0.75
N PRO A 21 9.86 8.58 -0.27
CA PRO A 21 10.34 9.96 -0.33
C PRO A 21 9.97 10.75 0.93
N ALA A 22 10.81 11.72 1.30
CA ALA A 22 10.52 12.62 2.42
C ALA A 22 9.18 13.34 2.20
N GLY A 23 8.36 13.44 3.25
CA GLY A 23 7.03 14.06 3.18
C GLY A 23 5.96 13.20 2.50
N PHE A 24 6.31 12.03 1.96
CA PHE A 24 5.33 11.21 1.21
C PHE A 24 4.21 10.71 2.11
N ALA A 25 4.50 10.23 3.32
CA ALA A 25 3.48 9.71 4.22
C ALA A 25 2.56 10.85 4.73
N GLU A 26 3.15 12.00 5.03
CA GLU A 26 2.48 13.20 5.53
C GLU A 26 1.52 13.77 4.50
N ASN A 27 1.98 13.93 3.24
CA ASN A 27 1.17 14.43 2.13
C ASN A 27 0.01 13.49 1.73
N HIS A 28 0.07 12.21 2.12
CA HIS A 28 -0.99 11.21 1.87
C HIS A 28 -1.71 10.78 3.15
N SER A 29 -1.56 11.55 4.24
CA SER A 29 -2.25 11.32 5.50
C SER A 29 -3.73 11.67 5.41
N LYS A 30 -4.51 11.27 6.42
CA LYS A 30 -5.92 11.68 6.52
C LYS A 30 -6.07 13.20 6.67
N ASP A 31 -5.13 13.84 7.36
CA ASP A 31 -5.16 15.29 7.60
C ASP A 31 -4.87 16.08 6.32
N ALA A 32 -4.05 15.52 5.42
CA ALA A 32 -3.74 16.10 4.11
C ALA A 32 -4.75 15.72 3.00
N ALA A 33 -5.78 14.92 3.30
CA ALA A 33 -6.67 14.36 2.28
C ALA A 33 -7.49 15.40 1.48
N GLY A 34 -7.61 16.62 1.98
CA GLY A 34 -8.26 17.74 1.29
C GLY A 34 -7.31 18.66 0.51
N SER A 35 -6.03 18.32 0.39
CA SER A 35 -5.05 19.15 -0.31
C SER A 35 -5.12 18.98 -1.83
N ASP A 36 -5.24 20.09 -2.54
CA ASP A 36 -5.09 20.18 -3.99
C ASP A 36 -3.72 20.78 -4.42
N ASP A 37 -2.78 20.96 -3.47
CA ASP A 37 -1.48 21.53 -3.78
C ASP A 37 -0.63 20.53 -4.58
N ARG A 38 -0.48 20.81 -5.88
CA ARG A 38 0.30 19.98 -6.81
C ARG A 38 1.75 19.77 -6.35
N ALA A 39 2.35 20.70 -5.62
CA ALA A 39 3.73 20.57 -5.14
C ALA A 39 3.90 19.44 -4.11
N GLN A 40 2.81 18.99 -3.46
CA GLN A 40 2.83 17.91 -2.48
C GLN A 40 2.84 16.51 -3.11
N PHE A 41 2.51 16.40 -4.41
CA PHE A 41 2.28 15.11 -5.06
C PHE A 41 3.32 14.82 -6.15
N ALA A 42 3.61 13.54 -6.36
CA ALA A 42 4.53 13.13 -7.42
C ALA A 42 3.84 13.17 -8.81
N THR A 43 4.61 13.10 -9.87
CA THR A 43 4.09 12.81 -11.21
C THR A 43 3.57 11.37 -11.29
N LYS A 44 2.74 11.09 -12.30
CA LYS A 44 2.22 9.73 -12.54
C LYS A 44 3.36 8.71 -12.67
N GLN A 45 4.42 9.05 -13.40
CA GLN A 45 5.53 8.14 -13.66
C GLN A 45 6.27 7.81 -12.35
N GLU A 46 6.56 8.82 -11.53
CA GLU A 46 7.17 8.63 -10.21
C GLU A 46 6.32 7.77 -9.28
N TYR A 47 4.98 7.93 -9.30
CA TYR A 47 4.09 7.04 -8.54
C TYR A 47 4.15 5.59 -9.01
N LEU A 48 4.21 5.34 -10.32
CA LEU A 48 4.30 3.98 -10.86
C LEU A 48 5.63 3.32 -10.51
N GLU A 49 6.73 4.05 -10.62
CA GLU A 49 8.06 3.59 -10.24
C GLU A 49 8.15 3.31 -8.73
N LEU A 50 7.62 4.21 -7.90
CA LEU A 50 7.56 4.00 -6.46
C LEU A 50 6.69 2.79 -6.11
N PHE A 51 5.54 2.62 -6.76
CA PHE A 51 4.68 1.46 -6.53
C PHE A 51 5.40 0.15 -6.90
N GLU A 52 6.11 0.10 -8.02
CA GLU A 52 6.89 -1.09 -8.41
C GLU A 52 8.03 -1.37 -7.42
N LYS A 53 8.70 -0.32 -6.91
CA LYS A 53 9.72 -0.45 -5.86
C LYS A 53 9.14 -1.08 -4.59
N VAL A 54 8.01 -0.59 -4.09
CA VAL A 54 7.37 -1.15 -2.88
C VAL A 54 6.88 -2.59 -3.13
N ARG A 55 6.32 -2.87 -4.31
CA ARG A 55 5.89 -4.23 -4.69
C ARG A 55 7.05 -5.20 -4.78
N SER A 56 8.17 -4.77 -5.35
CA SER A 56 9.39 -5.58 -5.42
C SER A 56 9.92 -5.92 -4.03
N ALA A 57 9.94 -4.95 -3.10
CA ALA A 57 10.33 -5.20 -1.71
C ALA A 57 9.41 -6.22 -1.02
N THR A 58 8.10 -6.13 -1.24
CA THR A 58 7.14 -7.10 -0.69
C THR A 58 7.35 -8.50 -1.26
N LYS A 59 7.53 -8.62 -2.58
CA LYS A 59 7.80 -9.91 -3.23
C LYS A 59 9.10 -10.54 -2.73
N ALA A 60 10.15 -9.73 -2.56
CA ALA A 60 11.42 -10.19 -2.02
C ALA A 60 11.28 -10.71 -0.59
N ALA A 61 10.58 -9.97 0.27
CA ALA A 61 10.30 -10.41 1.65
C ALA A 61 9.49 -11.72 1.67
N LEU A 62 8.44 -11.84 0.85
CA LEU A 62 7.63 -13.05 0.76
C LEU A 62 8.45 -14.27 0.31
N ALA A 63 9.39 -14.09 -0.62
CA ALA A 63 10.24 -15.17 -1.13
C ALA A 63 11.20 -15.74 -0.07
N GLU A 64 11.48 -15.00 1.00
CA GLU A 64 12.31 -15.44 2.12
C GLU A 64 11.53 -16.22 3.19
N LEU A 65 10.19 -16.16 3.17
CA LEU A 65 9.34 -16.79 4.18
C LEU A 65 9.02 -18.24 3.84
N SER A 66 9.07 -19.11 4.84
CA SER A 66 8.54 -20.48 4.75
C SER A 66 7.02 -20.51 4.97
N ALA A 67 6.39 -21.64 4.64
CA ALA A 67 4.97 -21.84 4.96
C ALA A 67 4.69 -21.70 6.47
N ALA A 68 5.60 -22.21 7.33
CA ALA A 68 5.47 -22.09 8.77
C ALA A 68 5.58 -20.64 9.28
N ASP A 69 6.34 -19.79 8.58
CA ASP A 69 6.40 -18.35 8.88
C ASP A 69 5.08 -17.66 8.52
N LEU A 70 4.46 -18.05 7.40
CA LEU A 70 3.16 -17.54 6.98
C LEU A 70 2.02 -17.92 7.94
N ASP A 71 2.15 -19.04 8.65
CA ASP A 71 1.19 -19.51 9.64
C ASP A 71 1.37 -18.86 11.03
N GLN A 72 2.45 -18.10 11.26
CA GLN A 72 2.64 -17.39 12.53
C GLN A 72 1.53 -16.37 12.79
N PRO A 73 1.20 -16.10 14.06
CA PRO A 73 0.20 -15.10 14.41
C PRO A 73 0.50 -13.72 13.81
N GLY A 74 -0.50 -13.09 13.21
CA GLY A 74 -0.40 -11.74 12.68
C GLY A 74 -0.27 -10.67 13.78
N PRO A 75 0.00 -9.42 13.41
CA PRO A 75 0.10 -8.29 14.35
C PRO A 75 -1.18 -8.14 15.19
N GLU A 76 -1.04 -7.87 16.48
CA GLU A 76 -2.16 -7.89 17.45
C GLU A 76 -3.35 -7.02 17.01
N GLN A 77 -3.08 -5.80 16.57
CA GLN A 77 -4.10 -4.84 16.10
C GLN A 77 -4.93 -5.32 14.90
N PHE A 78 -4.43 -6.28 14.13
CA PHE A 78 -5.10 -6.83 12.93
C PHE A 78 -5.53 -8.28 13.10
N ARG A 79 -5.12 -8.96 14.17
CA ARG A 79 -5.23 -10.42 14.33
C ARG A 79 -6.66 -10.94 14.26
N ASN A 80 -7.64 -10.17 14.72
CA ASN A 80 -9.06 -10.58 14.65
C ASN A 80 -9.58 -10.70 13.21
N MET A 81 -9.03 -9.91 12.28
CA MET A 81 -9.47 -9.88 10.87
C MET A 81 -8.47 -10.60 9.95
N PHE A 82 -7.19 -10.58 10.31
CA PHE A 82 -6.10 -11.21 9.58
C PHE A 82 -5.24 -12.03 10.55
N PRO A 83 -5.64 -13.30 10.82
CA PRO A 83 -5.09 -14.06 11.94
C PRO A 83 -3.60 -14.41 11.83
N THR A 84 -3.07 -14.55 10.62
CA THR A 84 -1.69 -14.98 10.38
C THR A 84 -0.91 -13.97 9.54
N VAL A 85 0.42 -14.11 9.50
CA VAL A 85 1.32 -13.37 8.60
C VAL A 85 0.88 -13.52 7.14
N GLY A 86 0.51 -14.73 6.71
CA GLY A 86 -0.02 -14.98 5.37
C GLY A 86 -1.27 -14.18 5.05
N HIS A 87 -2.19 -14.02 6.00
CA HIS A 87 -3.38 -13.19 5.82
C HIS A 87 -3.03 -11.71 5.59
N LEU A 88 -1.95 -11.19 6.20
CA LEU A 88 -1.45 -9.84 5.93
C LEU A 88 -0.93 -9.69 4.50
N PHE A 89 -0.25 -10.71 3.94
CA PHE A 89 0.15 -10.68 2.52
C PHE A 89 -1.06 -10.70 1.58
N VAL A 90 -2.13 -11.41 1.93
CA VAL A 90 -3.40 -11.36 1.19
C VAL A 90 -4.03 -9.96 1.27
N LEU A 91 -4.06 -9.34 2.45
CA LEU A 91 -4.50 -7.95 2.59
C LEU A 91 -3.67 -7.00 1.72
N ILE A 92 -2.34 -7.10 1.80
CA ILE A 92 -1.41 -6.29 1.04
C ILE A 92 -1.64 -6.42 -0.48
N SER A 93 -1.96 -7.61 -0.98
CA SER A 93 -2.22 -7.83 -2.42
C SER A 93 -3.60 -7.32 -2.86
N THR A 94 -4.63 -7.50 -2.02
CA THR A 94 -6.02 -7.12 -2.35
C THR A 94 -6.35 -5.65 -2.08
N HIS A 95 -5.62 -4.99 -1.18
CA HIS A 95 -5.80 -3.58 -0.84
C HIS A 95 -5.60 -2.64 -2.04
N GLY A 96 -4.68 -2.98 -2.97
CA GLY A 96 -4.52 -2.26 -4.23
C GLY A 96 -5.79 -2.27 -5.08
N MET A 97 -6.51 -3.40 -5.10
CA MET A 97 -7.75 -3.55 -5.86
C MET A 97 -8.89 -2.69 -5.30
N MET A 98 -8.98 -2.57 -3.97
CA MET A 98 -9.93 -1.66 -3.32
C MET A 98 -9.73 -0.21 -3.78
N HIS A 99 -8.48 0.26 -3.80
CA HIS A 99 -8.14 1.59 -4.28
C HIS A 99 -8.35 1.76 -5.79
N ALA A 100 -8.10 0.71 -6.59
CA ALA A 100 -8.41 0.74 -8.02
C ALA A 100 -9.91 1.00 -8.26
N GLY A 101 -10.78 0.38 -7.44
CA GLY A 101 -12.22 0.63 -7.47
C GLY A 101 -12.62 2.07 -7.13
N GLN A 102 -11.85 2.79 -6.32
CA GLN A 102 -12.11 4.19 -5.95
C GLN A 102 -11.87 5.17 -7.11
N PHE A 103 -11.03 4.83 -8.09
CA PHE A 103 -10.79 5.74 -9.22
C PHE A 103 -12.03 5.95 -10.09
N VAL A 104 -12.90 4.95 -10.21
CA VAL A 104 -14.13 5.05 -11.03
C VAL A 104 -15.06 6.17 -10.54
N PRO A 105 -15.52 6.20 -9.27
CA PRO A 105 -16.36 7.29 -8.78
C PRO A 105 -15.64 8.64 -8.79
N LEU A 106 -14.33 8.68 -8.53
CA LEU A 106 -13.55 9.92 -8.54
C LEU A 106 -13.50 10.54 -9.94
N ARG A 107 -13.27 9.73 -10.98
CA ARG A 107 -13.35 10.18 -12.38
C ARG A 107 -14.74 10.71 -12.75
N ARG A 108 -15.81 10.03 -12.31
CA ARG A 108 -17.20 10.47 -12.54
C ARG A 108 -17.46 11.83 -11.88
N ALA A 109 -17.06 11.99 -10.62
CA ALA A 109 -17.20 13.26 -9.90
C ALA A 109 -16.47 14.41 -10.60
N LEU A 110 -15.31 14.14 -11.20
CA LEU A 110 -14.53 15.12 -11.98
C LEU A 110 -14.95 15.23 -13.46
N SER A 111 -16.08 14.63 -13.86
CA SER A 111 -16.57 14.61 -15.25
C SER A 111 -15.52 14.14 -16.26
N LYS A 112 -14.64 13.23 -15.86
CA LYS A 112 -13.63 12.62 -16.74
C LYS A 112 -14.26 11.45 -17.51
N PRO A 113 -13.78 11.17 -18.74
CA PRO A 113 -14.26 10.02 -19.51
C PRO A 113 -14.13 8.71 -18.75
N VAL A 114 -15.08 7.80 -18.95
CA VAL A 114 -14.92 6.40 -18.55
C VAL A 114 -13.80 5.81 -19.39
N LEU A 115 -12.77 5.28 -18.73
CA LEU A 115 -11.70 4.53 -19.37
C LEU A 115 -11.88 3.06 -18.97
N ILE A 116 -11.73 2.18 -19.95
CA ILE A 116 -11.77 0.72 -19.83
C ILE A 116 -10.35 0.19 -19.75
#